data_AF-A0A351Z5F1-F1
#
_entry.id   AF-A0A351Z5F1-F1
#
_cell.length_a   1.000
_cell.length_b   1.000
_cell.length_c   1.000
_cell.angle_alpha   90.00
_cell.angle_beta   90.00
_cell.angle_gamma   90.00
#
_symmetry.space_group_name_H-M   'P 1'
#
loop_
_entity.id
_entity.type
_entity.pdbx_description
1 polymer ?
#
loop_
_entity_poly.entity_id
_entity_poly.type
_entity_poly.pdbx_seq_one_letter_code
_entity_poly.pdbx_strand_id
1 'polypeptide(L)'
;MSYNKVSLGVEVTKRWYTMPKSVGQYRISSRNLEVDKSRVRKLIDDALDAADKEVDFSKYSFAAIFLSAKVADYGMVGLCGYPGMLGWGATDVLKTKSGQLVKGGIAIFSFQAHLGTLFHDIAHILGGVKGGKRMVPCLYDHDLQARPGPMRETFVDSTINMGFWDPMSCHFYKREIPPPGISSWTKMRLDWIDRSKIKVIKPGREVEVILGPLEDGSSEILAIKIPISETTYYLIENRQPVGFDRNLPGSGILVMYADDNIPECRHGKAPVKLMNADRSVPHLEGAAFDIGGKDSFHDNKNKIRIQLKEKIAGSYKILISSL
;
A
#
# COMPACT_ATOMS: atom_id res chain seq x y z
N MET A 1 7.62 10.96 1.35
CA MET A 1 7.01 9.88 0.54
C MET A 1 7.31 9.93 -0.97
N SER A 2 6.81 10.89 -1.78
CA SER A 2 6.95 10.85 -3.27
C SER A 2 8.17 11.58 -3.85
N TYR A 3 9.02 12.17 -3.00
CA TYR A 3 10.15 13.03 -3.41
C TYR A 3 9.72 14.16 -4.37
N ASN A 4 8.61 14.82 -4.05
CA ASN A 4 8.00 15.90 -4.84
C ASN A 4 7.50 15.50 -6.23
N LYS A 5 7.48 14.21 -6.60
CA LYS A 5 6.94 13.77 -7.89
C LYS A 5 5.42 13.90 -8.00
N VAL A 6 4.72 13.79 -6.87
CA VAL A 6 3.25 13.83 -6.83
C VAL A 6 2.79 14.65 -5.63
N SER A 7 1.83 15.55 -5.88
CA SER A 7 1.02 16.23 -4.89
C SER A 7 -0.45 16.18 -5.31
N LEU A 8 -1.38 16.23 -4.36
CA LEU A 8 -2.81 16.22 -4.64
C LEU A 8 -3.42 17.58 -4.32
N GLY A 9 -3.98 18.25 -5.34
CA GLY A 9 -4.92 19.35 -5.14
C GLY A 9 -6.30 18.77 -4.87
N VAL A 10 -6.88 19.06 -3.71
CA VAL A 10 -8.18 18.51 -3.30
C VAL A 10 -9.18 19.66 -3.17
N GLU A 11 -10.30 19.54 -3.87
CA GLU A 11 -11.47 20.39 -3.67
C GLU A 11 -12.52 19.62 -2.88
N VAL A 12 -12.98 20.20 -1.76
CA VAL A 12 -14.04 19.62 -0.93
C VAL A 12 -15.34 20.33 -1.29
N THR A 13 -16.40 19.55 -1.50
CA THR A 13 -17.72 20.11 -1.82
C THR A 13 -18.21 21.02 -0.71
N LYS A 14 -18.85 22.14 -1.07
CA LYS A 14 -19.29 23.18 -0.12
C LYS A 14 -20.37 22.72 0.85
N ARG A 15 -21.07 21.64 0.53
CA ARG A 15 -22.16 21.06 1.32
C ARG A 15 -22.13 19.54 1.27
N TRP A 16 -22.86 18.94 2.19
CA TRP A 16 -23.23 17.53 2.15
C TRP A 16 -24.40 17.31 1.19
N TYR A 17 -24.37 16.19 0.47
CA TYR A 17 -25.46 15.76 -0.41
C TYR A 17 -26.24 14.64 0.24
N THR A 18 -27.57 14.78 0.28
CA THR A 18 -28.46 13.74 0.82
C THR A 18 -28.63 12.64 -0.20
N MET A 19 -28.24 11.41 0.17
CA MET A 19 -28.44 10.22 -0.64
C MET A 19 -29.93 9.84 -0.70
N PRO A 20 -30.42 9.24 -1.80
CA PRO A 20 -31.83 8.91 -1.98
C PRO A 20 -32.32 7.75 -1.09
N LYS A 21 -31.40 7.01 -0.44
CA LYS A 21 -31.71 5.81 0.36
C LYS A 21 -31.03 5.88 1.72
N SER A 22 -31.56 5.10 2.66
CA SER A 22 -30.94 4.92 3.97
C SER A 22 -29.61 4.17 3.86
N VAL A 23 -28.68 4.42 4.80
CA VAL A 23 -27.36 3.77 4.85
C VAL A 23 -27.45 2.24 4.80
N GLY A 24 -28.48 1.65 5.43
CA GLY A 24 -28.69 0.20 5.43
C GLY A 24 -28.91 -0.41 4.05
N GLN A 25 -29.42 0.37 3.08
CA GLN A 25 -29.57 -0.10 1.69
C GLN A 25 -28.26 -0.12 0.91
N TYR A 26 -27.24 0.61 1.39
CA TYR A 26 -25.89 0.59 0.82
C TYR A 26 -24.93 -0.29 1.63
N ARG A 27 -25.38 -0.85 2.76
CA ARG A 27 -24.52 -1.64 3.66
C ARG A 27 -23.88 -2.82 2.93
N ILE A 28 -22.59 -2.99 3.11
CA ILE A 28 -21.78 -4.07 2.54
C ILE A 28 -21.13 -4.91 3.65
N SER A 29 -20.61 -6.09 3.31
CA SER A 29 -19.81 -6.88 4.24
C SER A 29 -18.53 -6.10 4.61
N SER A 30 -18.03 -6.30 5.82
CA SER A 30 -16.71 -5.82 6.25
C SER A 30 -15.57 -6.68 5.70
N ARG A 31 -15.90 -7.83 5.11
CA ARG A 31 -14.95 -8.79 4.54
C ARG A 31 -14.91 -8.60 3.04
N ASN A 32 -13.72 -8.36 2.50
CA ASN A 32 -13.55 -7.95 1.10
C ASN A 32 -14.12 -8.97 0.10
N LEU A 33 -13.99 -10.27 0.41
CA LEU A 33 -14.44 -11.34 -0.47
C LEU A 33 -15.97 -11.54 -0.46
N GLU A 34 -16.68 -10.91 0.46
CA GLU A 34 -18.15 -11.00 0.60
C GLU A 34 -18.86 -9.69 0.20
N VAL A 35 -18.14 -8.73 -0.37
CA VAL A 35 -18.70 -7.43 -0.76
C VAL A 35 -19.68 -7.59 -1.93
N ASP A 36 -20.92 -7.12 -1.72
CA ASP A 36 -21.91 -6.99 -2.78
C ASP A 36 -21.58 -5.80 -3.69
N LYS A 37 -21.00 -6.10 -4.85
CA LYS A 37 -20.57 -5.11 -5.84
C LYS A 37 -21.74 -4.27 -6.38
N SER A 38 -22.96 -4.80 -6.39
CA SER A 38 -24.13 -4.05 -6.87
C SER A 38 -24.47 -2.88 -5.93
N ARG A 39 -24.27 -3.06 -4.62
CA ARG A 39 -24.45 -2.00 -3.62
C ARG A 39 -23.36 -0.95 -3.70
N VAL A 40 -22.12 -1.37 -3.94
CA VAL A 40 -21.00 -0.44 -4.19
C VAL A 40 -21.29 0.42 -5.40
N ARG A 41 -21.67 -0.21 -6.53
CA ARG A 41 -22.01 0.53 -7.75
C ARG A 41 -23.15 1.52 -7.52
N LYS A 42 -24.21 1.06 -6.84
CA LYS A 42 -25.37 1.90 -6.53
C LYS A 42 -25.04 3.09 -5.64
N LEU A 43 -24.18 2.91 -4.62
CA LEU A 43 -23.71 4.02 -3.79
C LEU A 43 -22.95 5.05 -4.62
N ILE A 44 -22.06 4.60 -5.51
CA ILE A 44 -21.27 5.48 -6.37
C ILE A 44 -22.20 6.27 -7.29
N ASP A 45 -23.09 5.60 -8.01
CA ASP A 45 -24.02 6.24 -8.95
C ASP A 45 -24.90 7.28 -8.22
N ASP A 46 -25.54 6.90 -7.10
CA ASP A 46 -26.41 7.80 -6.34
C ASP A 46 -25.65 9.01 -5.76
N ALA A 47 -24.38 8.84 -5.36
CA ALA A 47 -23.57 9.92 -4.78
C ALA A 47 -23.08 10.91 -5.84
N LEU A 48 -22.64 10.39 -6.99
CA LEU A 48 -22.25 11.20 -8.13
C LEU A 48 -23.44 12.00 -8.68
N ASP A 49 -24.59 11.36 -8.82
CA ASP A 49 -25.83 11.98 -9.30
C ASP A 49 -26.34 13.09 -8.37
N ALA A 50 -26.17 12.94 -7.06
CA ALA A 50 -26.57 13.95 -6.09
C ALA A 50 -25.74 15.24 -6.22
N ALA A 51 -24.47 15.12 -6.61
CA ALA A 51 -23.54 16.24 -6.80
C ALA A 51 -23.46 16.75 -8.25
N ASP A 52 -24.01 16.02 -9.21
CA ASP A 52 -23.87 16.21 -10.66
C ASP A 52 -24.21 17.64 -11.14
N LYS A 53 -25.21 18.29 -10.54
CA LYS A 53 -25.60 19.65 -10.94
C LYS A 53 -24.61 20.74 -10.51
N GLU A 54 -23.81 20.48 -9.48
CA GLU A 54 -22.94 21.47 -8.83
C GLU A 54 -21.46 21.17 -9.04
N VAL A 55 -21.11 19.92 -9.36
CA VAL A 55 -19.72 19.48 -9.53
C VAL A 55 -19.50 19.10 -11.00
N ASP A 56 -18.54 19.77 -11.61
CA ASP A 56 -17.99 19.38 -12.92
C ASP A 56 -16.90 18.33 -12.72
N PHE A 57 -17.29 17.05 -12.78
CA PHE A 57 -16.40 15.91 -12.56
C PHE A 57 -15.28 15.81 -13.60
N SER A 58 -15.46 16.42 -14.78
CA SER A 58 -14.47 16.34 -15.87
C SER A 58 -13.15 17.03 -15.53
N LYS A 59 -13.17 17.94 -14.54
CA LYS A 59 -12.02 18.69 -14.00
C LYS A 59 -11.13 17.87 -13.07
N TYR A 60 -11.61 16.73 -12.57
CA TYR A 60 -10.91 15.95 -11.54
C TYR A 60 -10.33 14.66 -12.12
N SER A 61 -9.17 14.27 -11.59
CA SER A 61 -8.50 13.02 -11.98
C SER A 61 -9.12 11.78 -11.32
N PHE A 62 -9.82 11.94 -10.20
CA PHE A 62 -10.59 10.94 -9.48
C PHE A 62 -11.52 11.64 -8.47
N ALA A 63 -12.43 10.90 -7.84
CA ALA A 63 -13.28 11.43 -6.77
C ALA A 63 -13.21 10.57 -5.50
N ALA A 64 -13.47 11.21 -4.35
CA ALA A 64 -13.57 10.56 -3.05
C ALA A 64 -14.93 10.87 -2.42
N ILE A 65 -15.67 9.83 -2.07
CA ILE A 65 -16.98 9.91 -1.43
C ILE A 65 -16.79 9.73 0.07
N PHE A 66 -17.00 10.78 0.85
CA PHE A 66 -17.05 10.69 2.31
C PHE A 66 -18.50 10.49 2.75
N LEU A 67 -18.74 9.45 3.53
CA LEU A 67 -20.04 9.11 4.09
C LEU A 67 -20.12 9.63 5.52
N SER A 68 -21.21 10.32 5.85
CA SER A 68 -21.59 10.62 7.24
C SER A 68 -22.18 9.38 7.97
N ALA A 69 -21.70 8.19 7.62
CA ALA A 69 -22.14 6.91 8.17
C ALA A 69 -21.06 6.31 9.07
N LYS A 70 -21.48 5.70 10.20
CA LYS A 70 -20.56 4.92 11.03
C LYS A 70 -20.20 3.62 10.33
N VAL A 71 -19.02 3.08 10.67
CA VAL A 71 -18.57 1.77 10.18
C VAL A 71 -19.58 0.68 10.53
N ALA A 72 -20.22 0.74 11.70
CA ALA A 72 -21.24 -0.23 12.11
C ALA A 72 -22.49 -0.24 11.21
N ASP A 73 -22.83 0.90 10.60
CA ASP A 73 -24.02 1.06 9.76
C ASP A 73 -23.74 0.70 8.30
N TYR A 74 -22.57 1.12 7.78
CA TYR A 74 -22.17 0.90 6.38
C TYR A 74 -21.45 -0.43 6.16
N GLY A 75 -20.65 -0.89 7.13
CA GLY A 75 -19.92 -2.16 7.11
C GLY A 75 -18.42 -2.04 6.88
N MET A 76 -17.94 -0.98 6.22
CA MET A 76 -16.50 -0.76 5.97
C MET A 76 -16.04 0.63 6.38
N VAL A 77 -14.76 0.76 6.70
CA VAL A 77 -14.12 2.05 7.04
C VAL A 77 -13.70 2.82 5.80
N GLY A 78 -13.21 2.12 4.78
CA GLY A 78 -12.83 2.66 3.49
C GLY A 78 -12.73 1.53 2.47
N LEU A 79 -12.91 1.87 1.20
CA LEU A 79 -12.61 0.99 0.07
C LEU A 79 -12.33 1.79 -1.20
N CYS A 80 -11.45 1.25 -2.04
CA CYS A 80 -11.35 1.64 -3.45
C CYS A 80 -12.49 0.98 -4.24
N GLY A 81 -13.45 1.79 -4.68
CA GLY A 81 -14.56 1.33 -5.50
C GLY A 81 -14.09 1.00 -6.91
N TYR A 82 -13.31 1.91 -7.50
CA TYR A 82 -12.70 1.75 -8.82
C TYR A 82 -11.31 2.42 -8.87
N PRO A 83 -10.27 1.79 -9.45
CA PRO A 83 -10.22 0.41 -9.92
C PRO A 83 -9.93 -0.53 -8.74
N GLY A 84 -10.99 -1.08 -8.12
CA GLY A 84 -10.90 -1.88 -6.91
C GLY A 84 -12.04 -2.89 -6.84
N MET A 85 -13.01 -2.68 -5.95
CA MET A 85 -14.13 -3.60 -5.72
C MET A 85 -14.96 -3.88 -6.98
N LEU A 86 -15.18 -2.87 -7.82
CA LEU A 86 -15.91 -3.01 -9.08
C LEU A 86 -15.08 -3.66 -10.20
N GLY A 87 -13.79 -3.91 -9.98
CA GLY A 87 -12.86 -4.39 -11.00
C GLY A 87 -12.25 -3.26 -11.84
N TRP A 88 -11.77 -3.60 -13.04
CA TRP A 88 -10.96 -2.72 -13.89
C TRP A 88 -11.10 -3.00 -15.40
N GLY A 89 -12.13 -3.76 -15.81
CA GLY A 89 -12.44 -3.96 -17.23
C GLY A 89 -12.97 -2.68 -17.87
N ALA A 90 -12.57 -2.39 -19.12
CA ALA A 90 -12.85 -1.15 -19.85
C ALA A 90 -14.33 -0.86 -20.18
N THR A 91 -15.29 -1.57 -19.57
CA THR A 91 -16.72 -1.51 -19.88
C THR A 91 -17.53 -0.58 -18.98
N ASP A 92 -16.97 -0.06 -17.90
CA ASP A 92 -17.67 0.84 -16.97
C ASP A 92 -16.95 2.18 -16.85
N VAL A 93 -16.98 2.98 -17.91
CA VAL A 93 -16.74 4.41 -17.74
C VAL A 93 -17.84 4.93 -16.81
N LEU A 94 -17.46 5.30 -15.58
CA LEU A 94 -18.39 5.87 -14.61
C LEU A 94 -18.93 7.19 -15.18
N LYS A 95 -20.26 7.29 -15.22
CA LYS A 95 -20.97 8.46 -15.73
C LYS A 95 -22.02 8.90 -14.74
N THR A 96 -22.14 10.21 -14.56
CA THR A 96 -23.28 10.80 -13.86
C THR A 96 -24.55 10.72 -14.72
N LYS A 97 -25.71 11.00 -14.12
CA LYS A 97 -27.01 11.08 -14.79
C LYS A 97 -27.05 12.10 -15.93
N SER A 98 -26.37 13.24 -15.80
CA SER A 98 -26.24 14.21 -16.90
C SER A 98 -25.23 13.78 -17.98
N GLY A 99 -24.49 12.69 -17.76
CA GLY A 99 -23.55 12.10 -18.70
C GLY A 99 -22.09 12.52 -18.50
N GLN A 100 -21.75 13.23 -17.41
CA GLN A 100 -20.38 13.61 -17.12
C GLN A 100 -19.50 12.38 -16.90
N LEU A 101 -18.31 12.36 -17.52
CA LEU A 101 -17.34 11.29 -17.30
C LEU A 101 -16.63 11.50 -15.97
N VAL A 102 -16.61 10.45 -15.13
CA VAL A 102 -15.78 10.41 -13.92
C VAL A 102 -14.52 9.60 -14.21
N LYS A 103 -13.38 10.29 -14.20
CA LYS A 103 -12.08 9.72 -14.61
C LYS A 103 -11.36 9.06 -13.44
N GLY A 104 -10.42 8.17 -13.77
CA GLY A 104 -9.41 7.60 -12.87
C GLY A 104 -9.95 6.61 -11.83
N GLY A 105 -10.75 7.07 -10.87
CA GLY A 105 -11.15 6.24 -9.74
C GLY A 105 -12.16 6.85 -8.79
N ILE A 106 -12.71 5.98 -7.93
CA ILE A 106 -13.58 6.35 -6.83
C ILE A 106 -13.08 5.67 -5.56
N ALA A 107 -12.78 6.47 -4.54
CA ALA A 107 -12.60 5.99 -3.17
C ALA A 107 -13.84 6.31 -2.33
N ILE A 108 -14.20 5.43 -1.39
CA ILE A 108 -15.34 5.63 -0.49
C ILE A 108 -14.84 5.49 0.94
N PHE A 109 -15.21 6.43 1.80
CA PHE A 109 -14.77 6.47 3.19
C PHE A 109 -15.95 6.70 4.14
N SER A 110 -15.95 6.01 5.27
CA SER A 110 -16.69 6.49 6.46
C SER A 110 -15.97 7.71 7.03
N PHE A 111 -16.71 8.62 7.69
CA PHE A 111 -16.10 9.73 8.45
C PHE A 111 -15.09 9.27 9.52
N GLN A 112 -15.13 7.98 9.91
CA GLN A 112 -14.21 7.37 10.85
C GLN A 112 -12.91 6.85 10.20
N ALA A 113 -12.65 7.12 8.92
CA ALA A 113 -11.46 6.62 8.25
C ALA A 113 -10.17 7.25 8.79
N HIS A 114 -9.12 6.43 8.94
CA HIS A 114 -7.78 6.90 9.29
C HIS A 114 -7.11 7.52 8.06
N LEU A 115 -6.19 8.47 8.24
CA LEU A 115 -5.41 9.04 7.12
C LEU A 115 -4.70 7.97 6.28
N GLY A 116 -4.27 6.87 6.90
CA GLY A 116 -3.69 5.75 6.17
C GLY A 116 -4.69 4.88 5.41
N THR A 117 -5.96 4.84 5.80
CA THR A 117 -7.05 4.26 4.99
C THR A 117 -7.30 5.13 3.76
N LEU A 118 -7.31 6.46 3.94
CA LEU A 118 -7.42 7.41 2.82
C LEU A 118 -6.27 7.19 1.82
N PHE A 119 -5.04 7.13 2.32
CA PHE A 119 -3.88 6.83 1.49
C PHE A 119 -3.99 5.47 0.79
N HIS A 120 -4.35 4.41 1.50
CA HIS A 120 -4.45 3.05 0.96
C HIS A 120 -5.37 2.99 -0.26
N ASP A 121 -6.60 3.46 -0.12
CA ASP A 121 -7.60 3.39 -1.19
C ASP A 121 -7.26 4.34 -2.36
N ILE A 122 -6.68 5.51 -2.07
CA ILE A 122 -6.22 6.44 -3.11
C ILE A 122 -4.98 5.88 -3.83
N ALA A 123 -4.08 5.16 -3.15
CA ALA A 123 -2.90 4.57 -3.77
C ALA A 123 -3.25 3.51 -4.82
N HIS A 124 -4.35 2.76 -4.64
CA HIS A 124 -4.90 1.91 -5.69
C HIS A 124 -5.27 2.70 -6.95
N ILE A 125 -5.89 3.87 -6.78
CA ILE A 125 -6.29 4.76 -7.89
C ILE A 125 -5.05 5.36 -8.57
N LEU A 126 -4.11 5.90 -7.80
CA LEU A 126 -2.89 6.51 -8.31
C LEU A 126 -1.99 5.52 -9.04
N GLY A 127 -1.92 4.27 -8.56
CA GLY A 127 -1.21 3.20 -9.25
C GLY A 127 -1.93 2.74 -10.51
N GLY A 128 -3.26 2.79 -10.51
CA GLY A 128 -4.07 2.33 -11.63
C GLY A 128 -3.86 0.86 -11.97
N VAL A 129 -4.14 0.52 -13.23
CA VAL A 129 -4.09 -0.86 -13.73
C VAL A 129 -3.23 -0.93 -14.99
N LYS A 130 -2.32 -1.91 -15.04
CA LYS A 130 -1.47 -2.18 -16.19
C LYS A 130 -1.44 -3.67 -16.47
N GLY A 131 -1.62 -4.06 -17.74
CA GLY A 131 -1.62 -5.47 -18.13
C GLY A 131 -2.66 -6.31 -17.39
N GLY A 132 -3.82 -5.73 -17.07
CA GLY A 132 -4.90 -6.41 -16.33
C GLY A 132 -4.64 -6.64 -14.84
N LYS A 133 -3.63 -5.99 -14.25
CA LYS A 133 -3.28 -6.09 -12.82
C LYS A 133 -3.24 -4.70 -12.18
N ARG A 134 -3.69 -4.58 -10.92
CA ARG A 134 -3.45 -3.35 -10.15
C ARG A 134 -1.95 -3.18 -9.94
N MET A 135 -1.45 -1.97 -10.17
CA MET A 135 -0.04 -1.69 -9.95
C MET A 135 0.32 -1.75 -8.47
N VAL A 136 -0.59 -1.30 -7.61
CA VAL A 136 -0.47 -1.36 -6.16
C VAL A 136 -1.68 -2.15 -5.63
N PRO A 137 -1.59 -3.48 -5.47
CA PRO A 137 -2.64 -4.28 -4.82
C PRO A 137 -2.58 -4.14 -3.30
N CYS A 138 -3.56 -4.73 -2.60
CA CYS A 138 -3.46 -4.88 -1.15
C CYS A 138 -2.32 -5.82 -0.81
N LEU A 139 -1.62 -5.56 0.29
CA LEU A 139 -0.51 -6.38 0.78
C LEU A 139 -0.88 -7.19 2.03
N TYR A 140 -2.10 -7.10 2.53
CA TYR A 140 -2.66 -8.08 3.47
C TYR A 140 -3.33 -9.24 2.72
N ASP A 141 -3.36 -10.43 3.32
CA ASP A 141 -3.98 -11.61 2.72
C ASP A 141 -5.51 -11.55 2.81
N HIS A 142 -6.20 -11.56 1.67
CA HIS A 142 -7.66 -11.41 1.66
C HIS A 142 -8.39 -12.63 2.22
N ASP A 143 -7.81 -13.83 2.14
CA ASP A 143 -8.44 -15.04 2.68
C ASP A 143 -8.39 -15.04 4.21
N LEU A 144 -7.29 -14.52 4.79
CA LEU A 144 -7.20 -14.29 6.23
C LEU A 144 -8.12 -13.16 6.68
N GLN A 145 -8.19 -12.05 5.94
CA GLN A 145 -9.06 -10.92 6.24
C GLN A 145 -10.55 -11.30 6.21
N ALA A 146 -10.92 -12.26 5.36
CA ALA A 146 -12.30 -12.74 5.25
C ALA A 146 -12.72 -13.71 6.36
N ARG A 147 -11.83 -14.08 7.29
CA ARG A 147 -12.19 -14.95 8.42
C ARG A 147 -13.17 -14.26 9.37
N PRO A 148 -14.03 -15.03 10.07
CA PRO A 148 -14.83 -14.48 11.13
C PRO A 148 -13.97 -14.05 12.33
N GLY A 149 -14.34 -12.93 12.95
CA GLY A 149 -13.67 -12.41 14.13
C GLY A 149 -13.86 -10.90 14.30
N PRO A 150 -13.30 -10.31 15.35
CA PRO A 150 -13.26 -8.87 15.54
C PRO A 150 -12.49 -8.20 14.40
N MET A 151 -13.10 -7.18 13.76
CA MET A 151 -12.59 -6.56 12.53
C MET A 151 -11.11 -6.14 12.63
N ARG A 152 -10.72 -5.54 13.77
CA ARG A 152 -9.33 -5.08 13.96
C ARG A 152 -8.35 -6.24 14.09
N GLU A 153 -8.67 -7.24 14.91
CA GLU A 153 -7.82 -8.41 15.14
C GLU A 153 -7.64 -9.21 13.87
N THR A 154 -8.74 -9.55 13.19
CA THR A 154 -8.70 -10.26 11.89
C THR A 154 -7.88 -9.49 10.84
N PHE A 155 -7.99 -8.16 10.83
CA PHE A 155 -7.18 -7.33 9.92
C PHE A 155 -5.69 -7.37 10.27
N VAL A 156 -5.32 -7.24 11.55
CA VAL A 156 -3.91 -7.37 11.99
C VAL A 156 -3.35 -8.74 11.60
N ASP A 157 -4.09 -9.81 11.87
CA ASP A 157 -3.69 -11.19 11.57
C ASP A 157 -3.53 -11.45 10.06
N SER A 158 -4.23 -10.68 9.22
CA SER A 158 -4.11 -10.77 7.76
C SER A 158 -2.85 -10.12 7.20
N THR A 159 -2.11 -9.32 7.99
CA THR A 159 -0.97 -8.51 7.53
C THR A 159 0.35 -9.28 7.42
N ILE A 160 0.28 -10.56 7.07
CA ILE A 160 1.40 -11.52 7.10
C ILE A 160 2.53 -11.26 6.09
N ASN A 161 2.37 -10.31 5.17
CA ASN A 161 3.33 -10.07 4.10
C ASN A 161 4.25 -8.88 4.38
N MET A 162 3.69 -7.73 4.77
CA MET A 162 4.46 -6.51 5.06
C MET A 162 4.16 -5.91 6.44
N GLY A 163 3.23 -6.48 7.22
CA GLY A 163 2.90 -6.01 8.57
C GLY A 163 2.50 -4.53 8.57
N PHE A 164 3.07 -3.80 9.54
CA PHE A 164 2.91 -2.35 9.69
C PHE A 164 3.94 -1.52 8.89
N TRP A 165 4.79 -2.14 8.07
CA TRP A 165 5.87 -1.45 7.36
C TRP A 165 5.45 -0.80 6.03
N ASP A 166 4.22 -1.05 5.59
CA ASP A 166 3.61 -0.44 4.42
C ASP A 166 2.09 -0.26 4.63
N PRO A 167 1.54 0.96 4.46
CA PRO A 167 0.10 1.23 4.48
C PRO A 167 -0.76 0.35 3.55
N MET A 168 -0.18 -0.23 2.51
CA MET A 168 -0.86 -1.20 1.64
C MET A 168 -1.10 -2.55 2.32
N SER A 169 -0.41 -2.85 3.42
CA SER A 169 -0.61 -4.04 4.26
C SER A 169 -1.42 -3.72 5.51
N CYS A 170 -1.06 -2.67 6.26
CA CYS A 170 -1.85 -2.21 7.39
C CYS A 170 -1.99 -0.69 7.36
N HIS A 171 -3.24 -0.18 7.43
CA HIS A 171 -3.52 1.25 7.29
C HIS A 171 -2.80 2.14 8.33
N PHE A 172 -2.41 1.60 9.48
CA PHE A 172 -1.67 2.33 10.51
C PHE A 172 -1.10 1.35 11.55
N TYR A 173 -0.04 1.78 12.25
CA TYR A 173 0.46 1.09 13.43
C TYR A 173 -0.35 1.45 14.67
N LYS A 174 -0.42 2.75 15.00
CA LYS A 174 -1.29 3.31 16.05
C LYS A 174 -2.31 4.24 15.40
N ARG A 175 -3.51 4.29 15.95
CA ARG A 175 -4.68 4.94 15.32
C ARG A 175 -4.66 6.47 15.46
N GLU A 176 -3.86 6.97 16.39
CA GLU A 176 -3.78 8.34 16.90
C GLU A 176 -2.63 9.11 16.24
N ILE A 177 -1.79 8.41 15.47
CA ILE A 177 -0.65 8.96 14.75
C ILE A 177 -0.85 8.80 13.25
N PRO A 178 -0.23 9.66 12.41
CA PRO A 178 -0.27 9.49 10.96
C PRO A 178 0.24 8.11 10.50
N PRO A 179 -0.10 7.65 9.29
CA PRO A 179 0.42 6.39 8.79
C PRO A 179 1.96 6.40 8.64
N PRO A 180 2.59 5.22 8.64
CA PRO A 180 4.00 5.09 8.30
C PRO A 180 4.25 5.39 6.81
N GLY A 181 5.52 5.53 6.43
CA GLY A 181 5.90 5.60 5.02
C GLY A 181 5.65 4.28 4.28
N ILE A 182 5.58 4.35 2.96
CA ILE A 182 5.46 3.19 2.07
C ILE A 182 6.83 2.57 1.74
N SER A 183 6.84 1.27 1.45
CA SER A 183 8.03 0.53 1.02
C SER A 183 8.55 1.01 -0.33
N SER A 184 9.82 0.73 -0.60
CA SER A 184 10.46 0.90 -1.89
C SER A 184 9.74 0.13 -2.99
N TRP A 185 9.18 -1.05 -2.70
CA TRP A 185 8.36 -1.80 -3.65
C TRP A 185 7.14 -1.00 -4.11
N THR A 186 6.39 -0.42 -3.17
CA THR A 186 5.22 0.43 -3.47
C THR A 186 5.66 1.71 -4.19
N LYS A 187 6.73 2.38 -3.74
CA LYS A 187 7.29 3.57 -4.41
C LYS A 187 7.71 3.28 -5.85
N MET A 188 8.33 2.14 -6.13
CA MET A 188 8.73 1.73 -7.48
C MET A 188 7.53 1.54 -8.40
N ARG A 189 6.44 0.95 -7.88
CA ARG A 189 5.21 0.71 -8.67
C ARG A 189 4.39 1.96 -8.93
N LEU A 190 4.50 2.95 -8.05
CA LEU A 190 3.97 4.30 -8.25
C LEU A 190 4.90 5.21 -9.07
N ASP A 191 6.08 4.73 -9.48
CA ASP A 191 7.14 5.51 -10.12
C ASP A 191 7.63 6.71 -9.27
N TRP A 192 7.53 6.62 -7.95
CA TRP A 192 7.90 7.69 -7.03
C TRP A 192 9.40 7.77 -6.77
N ILE A 193 10.10 6.64 -6.80
CA ILE A 193 11.56 6.60 -6.66
C ILE A 193 12.24 6.81 -8.03
N ASP A 194 13.30 7.63 -8.07
CA ASP A 194 14.13 7.75 -9.26
C ASP A 194 14.92 6.44 -9.47
N ARG A 195 14.94 5.93 -10.71
CA ARG A 195 15.64 4.69 -11.06
C ARG A 195 17.15 4.77 -10.81
N SER A 196 17.75 5.95 -10.91
CA SER A 196 19.17 6.17 -10.60
C SER A 196 19.50 5.93 -9.12
N LYS A 197 18.51 6.07 -8.23
CA LYS A 197 18.64 5.82 -6.78
C LYS A 197 18.41 4.36 -6.40
N ILE A 198 18.20 3.47 -7.38
CA ILE A 198 18.04 2.03 -7.19
C ILE A 198 19.29 1.32 -7.67
N LYS A 199 20.09 0.77 -6.75
CA LYS A 199 21.27 -0.01 -7.12
C LYS A 199 20.85 -1.43 -7.51
N VAL A 200 21.08 -1.82 -8.76
CA VAL A 200 20.86 -3.21 -9.21
C VAL A 200 22.14 -4.02 -9.08
N ILE A 201 22.10 -5.13 -8.35
CA ILE A 201 23.23 -6.04 -8.16
C ILE A 201 22.83 -7.43 -8.64
N LYS A 202 23.61 -7.99 -9.57
CA LYS A 202 23.37 -9.36 -10.06
C LYS A 202 23.91 -10.38 -9.02
N PRO A 203 23.26 -11.53 -8.84
CA PRO A 203 23.78 -12.62 -8.01
C PRO A 203 25.21 -13.02 -8.38
N GLY A 204 25.99 -13.49 -7.41
CA GLY A 204 27.38 -13.91 -7.59
C GLY A 204 28.42 -12.78 -7.62
N ARG A 205 28.00 -11.53 -7.38
CA ARG A 205 28.91 -10.38 -7.23
C ARG A 205 29.09 -10.06 -5.76
N GLU A 206 30.30 -9.62 -5.41
CA GLU A 206 30.59 -8.98 -4.13
C GLU A 206 30.59 -7.46 -4.32
N VAL A 207 29.72 -6.76 -3.61
CA VAL A 207 29.53 -5.32 -3.75
C VAL A 207 29.21 -4.71 -2.39
N GLU A 208 29.93 -3.65 -2.02
CA GLU A 208 29.57 -2.79 -0.91
C GLU A 208 28.74 -1.58 -1.39
N VAL A 209 27.69 -1.25 -0.65
CA VAL A 209 26.78 -0.13 -0.95
C VAL A 209 26.50 0.65 0.32
N ILE A 210 26.53 1.99 0.24
CA ILE A 210 25.96 2.85 1.27
C ILE A 210 24.48 3.06 0.93
N LEU A 211 23.61 2.53 1.79
CA LEU A 211 22.17 2.62 1.66
C LEU A 211 21.60 3.66 2.62
N GLY A 212 21.14 4.77 2.08
CA GLY A 212 20.55 5.87 2.85
C GLY A 212 19.10 5.61 3.25
N PRO A 213 18.55 6.32 4.24
CA PRO A 213 17.17 6.18 4.66
C PRO A 213 16.19 6.38 3.51
N LEU A 214 15.19 5.51 3.38
CA LEU A 214 14.24 5.54 2.27
C LEU A 214 13.47 6.88 2.21
N GLU A 215 13.14 7.50 3.35
CA GLU A 215 12.46 8.79 3.35
C GLU A 215 13.37 10.00 3.07
N ASP A 216 14.70 9.83 3.01
CA ASP A 216 15.66 10.89 2.69
C ASP A 216 15.99 10.92 1.19
N GLY A 217 15.20 11.70 0.43
CA GLY A 217 15.41 11.85 -1.02
C GLY A 217 16.78 12.38 -1.45
N SER A 218 17.58 12.95 -0.54
CA SER A 218 18.93 13.42 -0.86
C SER A 218 19.95 12.28 -0.98
N SER A 219 19.67 11.12 -0.38
CA SER A 219 20.54 9.95 -0.41
C SER A 219 20.79 9.45 -1.84
N GLU A 220 22.04 9.09 -2.15
CA GLU A 220 22.45 8.60 -3.48
C GLU A 220 21.71 7.31 -3.85
N ILE A 221 21.73 6.33 -2.94
CA ILE A 221 21.02 5.06 -3.10
C ILE A 221 19.95 4.93 -2.01
N LEU A 222 18.72 4.65 -2.44
CA LEU A 222 17.52 4.51 -1.59
C LEU A 222 17.02 3.07 -1.50
N ALA A 223 17.33 2.25 -2.50
CA ALA A 223 16.96 0.84 -2.51
C ALA A 223 18.01 0.04 -3.29
N ILE A 224 18.18 -1.22 -2.90
CA ILE A 224 18.98 -2.19 -3.65
C ILE A 224 18.04 -3.25 -4.21
N LYS A 225 18.19 -3.58 -5.50
CA LYS A 225 17.46 -4.67 -6.16
C LYS A 225 18.43 -5.77 -6.55
N ILE A 226 18.14 -7.01 -6.14
CA ILE A 226 18.88 -8.21 -6.55
C ILE A 226 17.97 -9.10 -7.39
N PRO A 227 18.06 -9.07 -8.72
CA PRO A 227 17.23 -9.91 -9.60
C PRO A 227 17.60 -11.39 -9.46
N ILE A 228 16.60 -12.26 -9.27
CA ILE A 228 16.75 -13.72 -9.26
C ILE A 228 16.30 -14.33 -10.58
N SER A 229 15.17 -13.83 -11.11
CA SER A 229 14.65 -14.15 -12.44
C SER A 229 14.11 -12.88 -13.09
N GLU A 230 13.44 -13.02 -14.23
CA GLU A 230 12.74 -11.92 -14.89
C GLU A 230 11.62 -11.33 -14.02
N THR A 231 11.04 -12.12 -13.10
CA THR A 231 9.86 -11.74 -12.32
C THR A 231 10.09 -11.75 -10.81
N THR A 232 11.16 -12.39 -10.34
CA THR A 232 11.46 -12.51 -8.91
C THR A 232 12.77 -11.82 -8.54
N TYR A 233 12.77 -11.15 -7.40
CA TYR A 233 13.91 -10.35 -6.95
C TYR A 233 13.84 -10.06 -5.45
N TYR A 234 15.00 -9.78 -4.85
CA TYR A 234 15.05 -9.14 -3.54
C TYR A 234 15.07 -7.62 -3.67
N LEU A 235 14.42 -6.94 -2.73
CA LEU A 235 14.57 -5.52 -2.46
C LEU A 235 15.12 -5.32 -1.06
N ILE A 236 16.07 -4.41 -0.92
CA ILE A 236 16.65 -4.01 0.36
C ILE A 236 16.44 -2.52 0.52
N GLU A 237 15.87 -2.11 1.64
CA GLU A 237 15.62 -0.71 1.98
C GLU A 237 16.02 -0.40 3.42
N ASN A 238 16.36 0.86 3.68
CA ASN A 238 16.70 1.35 5.00
C ASN A 238 15.58 2.21 5.56
N ARG A 239 14.97 1.79 6.67
CA ARG A 239 13.89 2.49 7.35
C ARG A 239 14.41 3.09 8.64
N GLN A 240 14.49 4.42 8.71
CA GLN A 240 14.90 5.17 9.91
C GLN A 240 13.74 6.07 10.36
N PRO A 241 13.68 6.48 11.64
CA PRO A 241 12.58 7.30 12.18
C PRO A 241 12.63 8.78 11.70
N VAL A 242 12.60 8.97 10.39
CA VAL A 242 12.62 10.26 9.69
C VAL A 242 11.39 10.37 8.79
N GLY A 243 10.89 11.59 8.56
CA GLY A 243 9.67 11.76 7.77
C GLY A 243 8.48 11.00 8.35
N PHE A 244 7.78 10.22 7.52
CA PHE A 244 6.64 9.38 7.92
C PHE A 244 7.04 8.10 8.67
N ASP A 245 8.29 7.67 8.52
CA ASP A 245 8.80 6.44 9.15
C ASP A 245 9.01 6.58 10.66
N ARG A 246 8.86 7.80 11.22
CA ARG A 246 8.72 7.99 12.68
C ARG A 246 7.55 7.22 13.29
N ASN A 247 6.57 6.83 12.46
CA ASN A 247 5.35 6.14 12.88
C ASN A 247 5.43 4.60 12.71
N LEU A 248 6.58 4.07 12.29
CA LEU A 248 6.81 2.63 12.17
C LEU A 248 6.99 1.96 13.55
N PRO A 249 6.79 0.63 13.64
CA PRO A 249 7.05 -0.13 14.86
C PRO A 249 8.54 -0.23 15.22
N GLY A 250 9.45 0.02 14.27
CA GLY A 250 10.89 -0.05 14.48
C GLY A 250 11.69 0.62 13.36
N SER A 251 13.00 0.37 13.34
CA SER A 251 13.93 0.89 12.33
C SER A 251 15.01 -0.14 11.99
N GLY A 252 15.64 0.01 10.84
CA GLY A 252 16.74 -0.84 10.37
C GLY A 252 16.61 -1.15 8.88
N ILE A 253 17.26 -2.23 8.45
CA ILE A 253 17.19 -2.71 7.07
C ILE A 253 16.07 -3.72 6.93
N LEU A 254 15.17 -3.47 5.98
CA LEU A 254 14.19 -4.47 5.55
C LEU A 254 14.71 -5.18 4.31
N VAL A 255 14.60 -6.50 4.32
CA VAL A 255 14.82 -7.36 3.14
C VAL A 255 13.46 -7.89 2.71
N MET A 256 13.10 -7.67 1.46
CA MET A 256 11.85 -8.14 0.87
C MET A 256 12.13 -9.09 -0.29
N TYR A 257 11.32 -10.13 -0.42
CA TYR A 257 11.25 -10.95 -1.63
C TYR A 257 10.00 -10.59 -2.44
N ALA A 258 10.17 -10.28 -3.71
CA ALA A 258 9.10 -9.91 -4.63
C ALA A 258 8.95 -10.91 -5.78
N ASP A 259 7.71 -11.07 -6.26
CA ASP A 259 7.32 -11.91 -7.39
C ASP A 259 6.22 -11.20 -8.20
N ASP A 260 6.60 -10.64 -9.35
CA ASP A 260 5.71 -9.87 -10.22
C ASP A 260 4.64 -10.72 -10.95
N ASN A 261 4.71 -12.06 -10.85
CA ASN A 261 3.65 -12.91 -11.39
C ASN A 261 2.40 -12.88 -10.51
N ILE A 262 2.56 -12.69 -9.20
CA ILE A 262 1.46 -12.70 -8.24
C ILE A 262 0.72 -11.36 -8.33
N PRO A 263 -0.57 -11.32 -8.71
CA PRO A 263 -1.29 -10.06 -8.88
C PRO A 263 -1.90 -9.53 -7.56
N GLU A 264 -2.23 -10.43 -6.64
CA GLU A 264 -3.04 -10.14 -5.43
C GLU A 264 -2.58 -11.03 -4.27
N CYS A 265 -2.85 -10.59 -3.04
CA CYS A 265 -2.55 -11.36 -1.83
C CYS A 265 -3.66 -12.36 -1.51
N ARG A 266 -3.46 -13.62 -1.91
CA ARG A 266 -4.42 -14.72 -1.74
C ARG A 266 -3.70 -16.02 -1.41
N HIS A 267 -4.31 -16.85 -0.59
CA HIS A 267 -3.83 -18.20 -0.25
C HIS A 267 -2.37 -18.20 0.23
N GLY A 268 -1.98 -17.17 1.00
CA GLY A 268 -0.62 -16.99 1.48
C GLY A 268 0.39 -16.62 0.39
N LYS A 269 -0.03 -16.29 -0.83
CA LYS A 269 0.84 -15.73 -1.88
C LYS A 269 0.72 -14.21 -1.87
N ALA A 270 1.81 -13.51 -2.17
CA ALA A 270 1.84 -12.05 -2.23
C ALA A 270 2.91 -11.58 -3.24
N PRO A 271 2.71 -10.43 -3.89
CA PRO A 271 3.68 -9.89 -4.85
C PRO A 271 4.97 -9.38 -4.18
N VAL A 272 4.92 -9.13 -2.87
CA VAL A 272 6.07 -8.78 -2.04
C VAL A 272 5.86 -9.27 -0.61
N LYS A 273 6.92 -9.75 0.03
CA LYS A 273 6.92 -10.19 1.43
C LYS A 273 8.22 -9.79 2.13
N LEU A 274 8.14 -9.48 3.42
CA LEU A 274 9.31 -9.29 4.27
C LEU A 274 9.96 -10.63 4.63
N MET A 275 11.29 -10.65 4.57
CA MET A 275 12.12 -11.69 5.16
C MET A 275 12.31 -11.33 6.64
N ASN A 276 11.47 -11.90 7.51
CA ASN A 276 11.43 -11.51 8.91
C ASN A 276 12.75 -11.82 9.64
N ALA A 277 13.45 -10.78 10.12
CA ALA A 277 14.65 -10.93 10.94
C ALA A 277 14.34 -11.69 12.23
N ASP A 278 13.33 -11.29 13.01
CA ASP A 278 12.92 -11.95 14.24
C ASP A 278 11.49 -12.49 14.20
N ARG A 279 11.37 -13.81 14.04
CA ARG A 279 10.08 -14.53 14.02
C ARG A 279 9.41 -14.65 15.38
N SER A 280 10.11 -14.36 16.48
CA SER A 280 9.51 -14.37 17.82
C SER A 280 8.63 -13.14 18.05
N VAL A 281 8.87 -12.06 17.30
CA VAL A 281 8.07 -10.84 17.36
C VAL A 281 6.87 -10.96 16.40
N PRO A 282 5.63 -10.80 16.89
CA PRO A 282 4.43 -10.98 16.07
C PRO A 282 4.29 -9.88 15.00
N HIS A 283 3.41 -10.12 14.03
CA HIS A 283 2.97 -9.16 13.01
C HIS A 283 4.10 -8.42 12.26
N LEU A 284 5.26 -9.08 12.14
CA LEU A 284 6.46 -8.56 11.47
C LEU A 284 7.03 -7.29 12.13
N GLU A 285 6.70 -6.97 13.38
CA GLU A 285 7.28 -5.79 14.07
C GLU A 285 8.80 -5.92 14.25
N GLY A 286 9.31 -7.16 14.36
CA GLY A 286 10.75 -7.49 14.41
C GLY A 286 11.40 -7.76 13.05
N ALA A 287 10.80 -7.32 11.94
CA ALA A 287 11.29 -7.66 10.60
C ALA A 287 12.60 -6.98 10.19
N ALA A 288 12.99 -5.89 10.86
CA ALA A 288 14.19 -5.13 10.51
C ALA A 288 15.47 -5.80 11.04
N PHE A 289 16.46 -5.89 10.17
CA PHE A 289 17.84 -6.25 10.49
C PHE A 289 18.59 -4.99 10.96
N ASP A 290 19.43 -5.13 11.99
CA ASP A 290 20.23 -4.03 12.52
C ASP A 290 21.55 -4.53 13.13
N ILE A 291 22.55 -3.64 13.20
CA ILE A 291 23.84 -3.90 13.84
C ILE A 291 23.63 -3.93 15.36
N GLY A 292 24.21 -4.94 16.02
CA GLY A 292 23.98 -5.23 17.44
C GLY A 292 22.79 -6.16 17.70
N GLY A 293 21.99 -6.45 16.66
CA GLY A 293 20.97 -7.50 16.66
C GLY A 293 21.26 -8.54 15.59
N LYS A 294 20.27 -8.84 14.74
CA LYS A 294 20.49 -9.64 13.52
C LYS A 294 21.01 -8.74 12.42
N ASP A 295 22.28 -8.89 12.11
CA ASP A 295 23.02 -8.04 11.18
C ASP A 295 23.24 -8.68 9.79
N SER A 296 22.63 -9.84 9.55
CA SER A 296 22.82 -10.58 8.31
C SER A 296 21.58 -11.37 7.89
N PHE A 297 21.37 -11.41 6.57
CA PHE A 297 20.37 -12.24 5.92
C PHE A 297 21.06 -13.20 4.95
N HIS A 298 20.68 -14.49 5.02
CA HIS A 298 21.23 -15.55 4.18
C HIS A 298 20.10 -16.29 3.44
N ASP A 299 20.27 -16.45 2.14
CA ASP A 299 19.44 -17.33 1.31
C ASP A 299 20.32 -18.31 0.55
N ASN A 300 20.43 -19.52 1.10
CA ASN A 300 21.23 -20.61 0.53
C ASN A 300 20.73 -21.04 -0.86
N LYS A 301 19.41 -20.94 -1.12
CA LYS A 301 18.82 -21.39 -2.39
C LYS A 301 19.26 -20.50 -3.53
N ASN A 302 19.25 -19.19 -3.30
CA ASN A 302 19.65 -18.20 -4.30
C ASN A 302 21.11 -17.75 -4.16
N LYS A 303 21.86 -18.34 -3.21
CA LYS A 303 23.27 -18.03 -2.89
C LYS A 303 23.49 -16.55 -2.62
N ILE A 304 22.66 -15.96 -1.76
CA ILE A 304 22.74 -14.54 -1.41
C ILE A 304 23.07 -14.38 0.06
N ARG A 305 24.06 -13.54 0.34
CA ARG A 305 24.34 -13.00 1.66
C ARG A 305 24.25 -11.48 1.62
N ILE A 306 23.50 -10.93 2.57
CA ILE A 306 23.44 -9.50 2.85
C ILE A 306 23.98 -9.31 4.26
N GLN A 307 25.08 -8.58 4.39
CA GLN A 307 25.73 -8.31 5.67
C GLN A 307 25.75 -6.81 5.93
N LEU A 308 25.21 -6.40 7.07
CA LEU A 308 25.37 -5.05 7.60
C LEU A 308 26.79 -4.91 8.17
N LYS A 309 27.54 -3.93 7.68
CA LYS A 309 28.95 -3.71 8.06
C LYS A 309 29.12 -2.55 9.03
N GLU A 310 28.40 -1.47 8.78
CA GLU A 310 28.55 -0.21 9.53
C GLU A 310 27.27 0.61 9.42
N LYS A 311 26.95 1.39 10.46
CA LYS A 311 25.86 2.37 10.45
C LYS A 311 26.45 3.77 10.69
N ILE A 312 26.28 4.68 9.73
CA ILE A 312 26.82 6.04 9.77
C ILE A 312 25.67 7.03 9.56
N ALA A 313 25.37 7.84 10.56
CA ALA A 313 24.32 8.88 10.50
C ALA A 313 22.96 8.37 9.95
N GLY A 314 22.56 7.15 10.35
CA GLY A 314 21.31 6.52 9.90
C GLY A 314 21.40 5.79 8.55
N SER A 315 22.48 5.97 7.78
CA SER A 315 22.79 5.16 6.59
C SER A 315 23.52 3.87 6.98
N TYR A 316 23.40 2.82 6.17
CA TYR A 316 24.15 1.57 6.38
C TYR A 316 25.13 1.31 5.24
N LYS A 317 26.35 0.91 5.59
CA LYS A 317 27.24 0.21 4.68
C LYS A 317 26.85 -1.26 4.67
N ILE A 318 26.44 -1.76 3.52
CA ILE A 318 25.94 -3.13 3.34
C ILE A 318 26.84 -3.83 2.33
N LEU A 319 27.33 -5.02 2.70
CA LEU A 319 28.01 -5.94 1.80
C LEU A 319 27.01 -6.96 1.27
N ILE A 320 26.91 -7.05 -0.06
CA ILE A 320 26.15 -8.10 -0.75
C ILE A 320 27.16 -9.02 -1.40
N SER A 321 27.08 -10.31 -1.11
CA SER A 321 28.00 -11.32 -1.63
C SER A 321 27.26 -12.62 -1.97
N SER A 322 27.97 -13.52 -2.65
CA SER A 322 27.53 -14.92 -2.73
C SER A 322 27.76 -15.61 -1.39
N LEU A 323 26.91 -16.60 -1.10
CA LEU A 323 27.25 -17.70 -0.18
C LEU A 323 28.11 -18.75 -0.89
#